data_AF-A0A927BPK4-F1
#
_entry.id   AF-A0A927BPK4-F1
#
_cell.length_a   1.000
_cell.length_b   1.000
_cell.length_c   1.000
_cell.angle_alpha   90.00
_cell.angle_beta   90.00
_cell.angle_gamma   90.00
#
_symmetry.space_group_name_H-M   'P 1'
#
loop_
_entity.id
_entity.type
_entity.pdbx_description
1 polymer ?
#
loop_
_entity_poly.entity_id
_entity_poly.type
_entity_poly.pdbx_seq_one_letter_code
_entity_poly.pdbx_strand_id
1 'polypeptide(L)'
;MLRAGLCSGTDIEYWRNLFRDYLANTAHNDQVFFLQQQEAHEMEHTERFAVFPADHVEACAGMLDLFFAHITSYPITLTTLPDAVERYHARNAATAPVYMLTRDTEVRPQVAEYTMTMGGAGAGPWPDAFLYYDRDCQLAFVKGECTPRLYRSYVGKTGASDDYSEPPIPVFVHDYEKTDSLIRLTYELGHARPGPYGLAYWDELTGYAVSACPKDTEAHMIGGELLFLRLQLDGRPRRITVELARA
;
A
#
# COMPACT_ATOMS: atom_id res chain seq x y z
N MET A 1 14.75 -3.24 12.00
CA MET A 1 14.41 -4.58 11.44
C MET A 1 15.07 -5.71 12.20
N LEU A 2 16.41 -5.72 12.32
CA LEU A 2 17.15 -6.66 13.17
C LEU A 2 16.57 -6.78 14.60
N ARG A 3 16.49 -5.64 15.30
CA ARG A 3 16.03 -5.56 16.70
C ARG A 3 14.55 -5.91 16.88
N ALA A 4 13.77 -5.80 15.80
CA ALA A 4 12.37 -6.21 15.80
C ALA A 4 12.19 -7.73 15.58
N GLY A 5 13.29 -8.47 15.37
CA GLY A 5 13.28 -9.91 15.12
C GLY A 5 12.79 -10.31 13.72
N LEU A 6 12.64 -9.36 12.80
CA LEU A 6 12.14 -9.60 11.43
C LEU A 6 13.24 -10.00 10.43
N CYS A 7 14.49 -9.69 10.75
CA CYS A 7 15.66 -10.03 9.95
C CYS A 7 16.82 -10.38 10.91
N SER A 8 17.85 -11.03 10.37
CA SER A 8 19.12 -11.24 11.04
C SER A 8 20.28 -10.82 10.12
N GLY A 9 21.51 -10.75 10.65
CA GLY A 9 22.71 -10.47 9.85
C GLY A 9 22.93 -11.39 8.64
N THR A 10 22.25 -12.53 8.59
CA THR A 10 22.37 -13.52 7.50
C THR A 10 21.04 -13.84 6.82
N ASP A 11 19.93 -13.31 7.31
CA ASP A 11 18.58 -13.56 6.79
C ASP A 11 17.80 -12.26 6.66
N ILE A 12 17.47 -11.92 5.42
CA ILE A 12 16.75 -10.72 5.03
C ILE A 12 15.44 -11.05 4.30
N GLU A 13 14.87 -12.24 4.52
CA GLU A 13 13.67 -12.69 3.81
C GLU A 13 12.52 -11.69 3.88
N TYR A 14 12.30 -11.07 5.05
CA TYR A 14 11.29 -10.02 5.19
C TYR A 14 11.50 -8.87 4.19
N TRP A 15 12.73 -8.37 4.08
CA TRP A 15 13.06 -7.30 3.12
C TRP A 15 12.90 -7.74 1.67
N ARG A 16 13.25 -8.99 1.36
CA ARG A 16 13.03 -9.54 0.00
C ARG A 16 11.54 -9.62 -0.34
N ASN A 17 10.70 -10.05 0.60
CA ASN A 17 9.26 -10.16 0.40
C ASN A 17 8.63 -8.76 0.29
N LEU A 18 9.02 -7.82 1.14
CA LEU A 18 8.59 -6.42 1.04
C LEU A 18 8.99 -5.79 -0.31
N PHE A 19 10.23 -6.00 -0.75
CA PHE A 19 10.69 -5.48 -2.04
C PHE A 19 9.97 -6.12 -3.23
N ARG A 20 9.62 -7.40 -3.14
CA ARG A 20 8.82 -8.10 -4.16
C ARG A 20 7.45 -7.47 -4.33
N ASP A 21 6.79 -7.07 -3.24
CA ASP A 21 5.52 -6.34 -3.32
C ASP A 21 5.70 -5.04 -4.10
N TYR A 22 6.76 -4.26 -3.82
CA TYR A 22 7.04 -3.03 -4.58
C TYR A 22 7.26 -3.30 -6.07
N LEU A 23 8.00 -4.36 -6.42
CA LEU A 23 8.19 -4.76 -7.81
C LEU A 23 6.87 -5.15 -8.48
N ALA A 24 6.03 -5.95 -7.82
CA ALA A 24 4.73 -6.34 -8.35
C ALA A 24 3.82 -5.14 -8.62
N ASN A 25 3.92 -4.11 -7.78
CA ASN A 25 3.14 -2.88 -7.93
C ASN A 25 3.60 -1.99 -9.11
N THR A 26 4.77 -2.22 -9.70
CA THR A 26 5.17 -1.52 -10.93
C THR A 26 4.28 -1.83 -12.14
N ALA A 27 3.52 -2.93 -12.11
CA ALA A 27 2.61 -3.31 -13.18
C ALA A 27 1.41 -2.37 -13.36
N HIS A 28 1.09 -1.57 -12.35
CA HIS A 28 -0.10 -0.70 -12.34
C HIS A 28 0.17 0.69 -11.74
N ASN A 29 1.43 1.06 -11.58
CA ASN A 29 1.86 2.42 -11.24
C ASN A 29 2.92 2.87 -12.24
N ASP A 30 2.85 4.12 -12.67
CA ASP A 30 3.86 4.70 -13.58
C ASP A 30 5.26 4.74 -12.95
N GLN A 31 5.31 4.93 -11.62
CA GLN A 31 6.53 4.96 -10.84
C GLN A 31 6.29 4.37 -9.44
N VAL A 32 7.24 3.58 -8.96
CA VAL A 32 7.25 3.07 -7.58
C VAL A 32 8.62 3.40 -6.98
N PHE A 33 8.63 4.07 -5.83
CA PHE A 33 9.86 4.41 -5.11
C PHE A 33 9.99 3.53 -3.87
N PHE A 34 11.01 2.69 -3.85
CA PHE A 34 11.39 1.94 -2.64
C PHE A 34 12.46 2.73 -1.89
N LEU A 35 12.14 3.18 -0.67
CA LEU A 35 13.10 3.88 0.18
C LEU A 35 13.75 2.90 1.17
N GLN A 36 15.04 2.63 0.99
CA GLN A 36 15.86 1.99 2.01
C GLN A 36 16.50 3.07 2.89
N GLN A 37 16.12 3.12 4.16
CA GLN A 37 16.71 4.01 5.16
C GLN A 37 17.39 3.19 6.25
N GLN A 38 18.59 3.61 6.65
CA GLN A 38 19.29 3.12 7.84
C GLN A 38 19.74 4.33 8.65
N GLU A 39 19.37 4.38 9.92
CA GLU A 39 19.71 5.52 10.78
C GLU A 39 21.19 5.47 11.19
N ALA A 40 21.88 6.61 11.12
CA ALA A 40 23.33 6.69 11.36
C ALA A 40 23.71 6.20 12.77
N HIS A 41 22.90 6.52 13.77
CA HIS A 41 23.14 6.12 15.17
C HIS A 41 22.99 4.60 15.37
N GLU A 42 22.39 3.88 14.42
CA GLU A 42 22.28 2.43 14.43
C GLU A 42 23.46 1.74 13.72
N MET A 43 24.34 2.52 13.10
CA MET A 43 25.50 2.06 12.32
C MET A 43 26.83 2.54 12.92
N GLU A 44 26.81 3.11 14.12
CA GLU A 44 27.98 3.63 14.80
C GLU A 44 28.16 2.90 16.14
N HIS A 45 29.41 2.52 16.43
CA HIS A 45 29.83 2.02 17.75
C HIS A 45 31.12 2.71 18.16
N THR A 46 31.00 3.98 18.55
CA THR A 46 32.08 4.80 19.09
C THR A 46 31.79 5.16 20.54
N GLU A 47 32.78 5.67 21.28
CA GLU A 47 32.55 6.17 22.65
C GLU A 47 31.45 7.24 22.73
N ARG A 48 31.20 7.96 21.63
CA ARG A 48 30.18 9.02 21.56
C ARG A 48 28.78 8.48 21.30
N PHE A 49 28.68 7.39 20.52
CA PHE A 49 27.43 6.81 20.06
C PHE A 49 27.58 5.27 20.07
N ALA A 50 27.51 4.69 21.26
CA ALA A 50 27.44 3.24 21.48
C ALA A 50 26.03 2.84 21.98
N VAL A 51 25.01 3.30 21.25
CA VAL A 51 23.60 3.04 21.60
C VAL A 51 23.26 1.56 21.46
N PHE A 52 23.93 0.86 20.52
CA PHE A 52 23.77 -0.56 20.28
C PHE A 52 25.10 -1.27 20.32
N PRO A 53 25.14 -2.56 20.66
CA PRO A 53 26.40 -3.29 20.71
C PRO A 53 27.01 -3.46 19.31
N ALA A 54 28.33 -3.64 19.24
CA ALA A 54 29.08 -3.67 17.98
C ALA A 54 28.60 -4.79 17.02
N ASP A 55 28.22 -5.95 17.54
CA ASP A 55 27.71 -7.06 16.73
C ASP A 55 26.38 -6.73 16.03
N HIS A 56 25.53 -5.88 16.62
CA HIS A 56 24.33 -5.38 15.96
C HIS A 56 24.66 -4.45 14.79
N VAL A 57 25.71 -3.62 14.92
CA VAL A 57 26.17 -2.74 13.83
C VAL A 57 26.65 -3.59 12.66
N GLU A 58 27.48 -4.60 12.94
CA GLU A 58 27.96 -5.53 11.91
C GLU A 58 26.81 -6.32 11.27
N ALA A 59 25.83 -6.77 12.06
CA ALA A 59 24.66 -7.47 11.54
C ALA A 59 23.80 -6.56 10.65
N CYS A 60 23.59 -5.29 11.02
CA CYS A 60 22.90 -4.31 10.18
C CYS A 60 23.66 -4.05 8.87
N ALA A 61 24.99 -3.93 8.92
CA ALA A 61 25.82 -3.79 7.72
C ALA A 61 25.68 -5.01 6.79
N GLY A 62 25.80 -6.22 7.33
CA GLY A 62 25.62 -7.46 6.57
C GLY A 62 24.21 -7.58 5.96
N MET A 63 23.17 -7.17 6.69
CA MET A 63 21.80 -7.11 6.15
C MET A 63 21.71 -6.17 4.94
N LEU A 64 22.32 -4.98 5.01
CA LEU A 64 22.34 -4.02 3.90
C LEU A 64 23.07 -4.60 2.69
N ASP A 65 24.24 -5.21 2.88
CA ASP A 65 24.99 -5.85 1.79
C ASP A 65 24.17 -6.94 1.09
N LEU A 66 23.54 -7.82 1.87
CA LEU A 66 22.64 -8.85 1.34
C LEU A 66 21.46 -8.25 0.57
N PHE A 67 20.91 -7.14 1.06
CA PHE A 67 19.77 -6.49 0.42
C PHE A 67 20.16 -5.79 -0.88
N PHE A 68 21.26 -5.03 -0.87
CA PHE A 68 21.80 -4.40 -2.07
C PHE A 68 22.17 -5.43 -3.14
N ALA A 69 22.80 -6.55 -2.75
CA ALA A 69 23.08 -7.65 -3.65
C ALA A 69 21.79 -8.27 -4.25
N HIS A 70 20.72 -8.37 -3.45
CA HIS A 70 19.43 -8.86 -3.92
C HIS A 70 18.75 -7.90 -4.90
N ILE A 71 18.55 -6.63 -4.53
CA ILE A 71 17.77 -5.69 -5.34
C ILE A 71 18.46 -5.33 -6.65
N THR A 72 19.80 -5.33 -6.69
CA THR A 72 20.59 -5.04 -7.91
C THR A 72 20.51 -6.15 -8.96
N SER A 73 19.94 -7.31 -8.63
CA SER A 73 19.63 -8.36 -9.61
C SER A 73 18.38 -8.06 -10.45
N TYR A 74 17.61 -7.04 -10.10
CA TYR A 74 16.39 -6.61 -10.80
C TYR A 74 16.64 -5.36 -11.66
N PRO A 75 15.81 -5.10 -12.68
CA PRO A 75 15.93 -3.91 -13.54
C PRO A 75 15.42 -2.64 -12.84
N ILE A 76 16.08 -2.25 -11.73
CA ILE A 76 15.75 -1.06 -10.95
C ILE A 76 16.74 0.08 -11.20
N THR A 77 16.34 1.29 -10.79
CA THR A 77 17.23 2.45 -10.77
C THR A 77 17.60 2.79 -9.33
N LEU A 78 18.89 2.73 -9.01
CA LEU A 78 19.42 3.28 -7.75
C LEU A 78 19.62 4.79 -7.92
N THR A 79 19.15 5.57 -6.95
CA THR A 79 19.22 7.03 -6.99
C THR A 79 19.23 7.60 -5.57
N THR A 80 19.64 8.85 -5.42
CA THR A 80 19.52 9.56 -4.14
C THR A 80 18.07 10.00 -3.90
N LEU A 81 17.70 10.24 -2.64
CA LEU A 81 16.37 10.78 -2.30
C LEU A 81 16.10 12.15 -2.95
N PRO A 82 17.03 13.14 -2.92
CA PRO A 82 16.84 14.41 -3.64
C PRO A 82 16.56 14.22 -5.13
N ASP A 83 17.34 13.38 -5.82
CA ASP A 83 17.14 13.12 -7.25
C ASP A 83 15.78 12.44 -7.51
N ALA A 84 15.35 11.53 -6.62
CA ALA A 84 14.04 10.88 -6.72
C ALA A 84 12.90 11.90 -6.59
N VAL A 85 13.01 12.83 -5.63
CA VAL A 85 12.05 13.91 -5.40
C VAL A 85 12.00 14.86 -6.61
N GLU A 86 13.15 15.27 -7.14
CA GLU A 86 13.21 16.11 -8.35
C GLU A 86 12.55 15.43 -9.56
N ARG A 87 12.86 14.15 -9.79
CA ARG A 87 12.24 13.36 -10.87
C ARG A 87 10.73 13.23 -10.71
N TYR A 88 10.25 13.09 -9.48
CA TYR A 88 8.83 13.02 -9.20
C TYR A 88 8.13 14.35 -9.53
N HIS A 89 8.68 15.47 -9.03
CA HIS A 89 8.12 16.80 -9.28
C HIS A 89 8.19 17.23 -10.75
N ALA A 90 9.20 16.77 -11.49
CA ALA A 90 9.30 17.06 -12.93
C ALA A 90 8.16 16.43 -13.76
N ARG A 91 7.52 15.37 -13.25
CA ARG A 91 6.45 14.63 -13.94
C ARG A 91 5.06 14.91 -13.37
N ASN A 92 5.00 15.25 -12.09
CA ASN A 92 3.76 15.32 -11.34
C ASN A 92 3.56 16.72 -10.76
N ALA A 93 2.58 17.44 -11.30
CA ALA A 93 2.20 18.77 -10.80
C ALA A 93 1.52 18.72 -9.41
N ALA A 94 0.96 17.57 -9.06
CA ALA A 94 0.37 17.26 -7.76
C ALA A 94 0.68 15.79 -7.43
N THR A 95 0.38 15.36 -6.21
CA THR A 95 0.56 13.95 -5.82
C THR A 95 -0.22 13.03 -6.76
N ALA A 96 0.50 12.20 -7.52
CA ALA A 96 -0.06 11.19 -8.40
C ALA A 96 -0.77 10.09 -7.59
N PRO A 97 -1.81 9.46 -8.15
CA PRO A 97 -2.44 8.31 -7.52
C PRO A 97 -1.45 7.14 -7.46
N VAL A 98 -1.44 6.45 -6.33
CA VAL A 98 -0.62 5.27 -6.10
C VAL A 98 -1.48 4.15 -5.58
N TYR A 99 -1.24 2.97 -6.15
CA TYR A 99 -2.00 1.75 -5.94
C TYR A 99 -1.02 0.70 -5.43
N MET A 100 -1.14 0.26 -4.18
CA MET A 100 -0.21 -0.71 -3.60
C MET A 100 -0.99 -1.89 -3.07
N LEU A 101 -0.91 -3.01 -3.79
CA LEU A 101 -1.36 -4.31 -3.33
C LEU A 101 -0.22 -4.98 -2.55
N THR A 102 -0.47 -5.27 -1.29
CA THR A 102 0.52 -5.83 -0.35
C THR A 102 0.02 -7.15 0.22
N ARG A 103 0.95 -8.06 0.46
CA ARG A 103 0.66 -9.41 0.98
C ARG A 103 1.33 -9.62 2.33
N ASP A 104 0.85 -10.60 3.07
CA ASP A 104 1.59 -11.06 4.25
C ASP A 104 2.97 -11.54 3.82
N THR A 105 4.03 -10.99 4.42
CA THR A 105 5.40 -11.42 4.15
C THR A 105 5.67 -12.84 4.64
N GLU A 106 4.76 -13.43 5.42
CA GLU A 106 4.87 -14.75 6.09
C GLU A 106 6.03 -14.87 7.09
N VAL A 107 6.93 -13.88 7.14
CA VAL A 107 7.97 -13.77 8.15
C VAL A 107 7.33 -13.35 9.47
N ARG A 108 7.68 -14.08 10.52
CA ARG A 108 7.18 -13.87 11.88
C ARG A 108 8.34 -13.39 12.74
N PRO A 109 8.21 -12.23 13.40
CA PRO A 109 9.29 -11.76 14.25
C PRO A 109 9.54 -12.77 15.36
N GLN A 110 10.81 -13.09 15.60
CA GLN A 110 11.16 -13.75 16.85
C GLN A 110 10.83 -12.80 18.01
N VAL A 111 10.40 -13.35 19.15
CA VAL A 111 10.17 -12.54 20.36
C VAL A 111 11.50 -11.89 20.75
N ALA A 112 11.61 -10.60 20.48
CA ALA A 112 12.80 -9.82 20.77
C ALA A 112 12.57 -8.97 22.03
N GLU A 113 13.58 -8.86 22.88
CA GLU A 113 13.54 -8.03 24.09
C GLU A 113 13.07 -6.61 23.76
N TYR A 114 13.61 -6.02 22.70
CA TYR A 114 13.21 -4.71 22.19
C TYR A 114 11.69 -4.61 21.98
N THR A 115 11.09 -5.54 21.25
CA THR A 115 9.63 -5.54 21.01
C THR A 115 8.83 -5.77 22.28
N MET A 116 9.32 -6.60 23.21
CA MET A 116 8.66 -6.85 24.49
C MET A 116 8.61 -5.59 25.36
N THR A 117 9.68 -4.80 25.40
CA THR A 117 9.71 -3.52 26.14
C THR A 117 8.73 -2.48 25.59
N MET A 118 8.35 -2.61 24.32
CA MET A 118 7.40 -1.73 23.63
C MET A 118 5.94 -2.22 23.70
N GLY A 119 5.64 -3.24 24.51
CA GLY A 119 4.30 -3.82 24.64
C GLY A 119 4.04 -5.02 23.71
N GLY A 120 5.08 -5.57 23.10
CA GLY A 120 5.01 -6.69 22.17
C GLY A 120 4.85 -6.24 20.71
N ALA A 121 4.98 -7.20 19.79
CA ALA A 121 4.73 -6.99 18.37
C ALA A 121 3.67 -7.98 17.88
N GLY A 122 2.75 -7.51 17.02
CA GLY A 122 1.84 -8.41 16.33
C GLY A 122 2.63 -9.38 15.44
N ALA A 123 2.31 -10.67 15.50
CA ALA A 123 2.96 -11.68 14.69
C ALA A 123 2.17 -12.01 13.41
N GLY A 124 1.06 -11.32 13.12
CA GLY A 124 0.16 -11.74 12.04
C GLY A 124 -0.58 -13.05 12.36
N PRO A 125 -1.10 -13.77 11.35
CA PRO A 125 -1.04 -13.43 9.92
C PRO A 125 -1.68 -12.07 9.64
N TRP A 126 -1.11 -11.36 8.67
CA TRP A 126 -1.65 -10.09 8.21
C TRP A 126 -2.56 -10.34 7.02
N PRO A 127 -3.69 -9.64 6.90
CA PRO A 127 -4.51 -9.77 5.70
C PRO A 127 -3.78 -9.18 4.49
N ASP A 128 -3.98 -9.77 3.32
CA ASP A 128 -3.74 -9.08 2.06
C ASP A 128 -4.51 -7.75 2.06
N ALA A 129 -3.84 -6.69 1.64
CA ALA A 129 -4.39 -5.34 1.70
C ALA A 129 -4.07 -4.56 0.43
N PHE A 130 -5.00 -3.70 0.06
CA PHE A 130 -4.80 -2.71 -0.99
C PHE A 130 -4.78 -1.32 -0.36
N LEU A 131 -3.70 -0.59 -0.62
CA LEU A 131 -3.48 0.77 -0.16
C LEU A 131 -3.57 1.68 -1.38
N TYR A 132 -4.38 2.72 -1.27
CA TYR A 132 -4.48 3.77 -2.25
C TYR A 132 -4.15 5.10 -1.60
N TYR A 133 -3.42 5.96 -2.30
CA TYR A 133 -3.37 7.36 -1.95
C TYR A 133 -3.22 8.24 -3.19
N ASP A 134 -3.75 9.45 -3.12
CA ASP A 134 -3.56 10.51 -4.10
C ASP A 134 -3.39 11.86 -3.33
N ARG A 135 -3.52 12.98 -4.04
CA ARG A 135 -3.48 14.31 -3.42
C ARG A 135 -4.66 14.62 -2.50
N ASP A 136 -5.78 13.90 -2.62
CA ASP A 136 -7.06 14.20 -2.01
C ASP A 136 -7.39 13.26 -0.84
N CYS A 137 -6.94 12.00 -0.88
CA CYS A 137 -7.19 11.01 0.17
C CYS A 137 -6.14 9.89 0.28
N GLN A 138 -6.26 9.13 1.36
CA GLN A 138 -5.63 7.84 1.56
C GLN A 138 -6.68 6.82 2.00
N LEU A 139 -6.69 5.66 1.35
CA LEU A 139 -7.61 4.56 1.58
C LEU A 139 -6.84 3.27 1.81
N ALA A 140 -7.32 2.43 2.74
CA ALA A 140 -6.83 1.06 2.88
C ALA A 140 -8.00 0.09 2.89
N PHE A 141 -7.90 -0.97 2.09
CA PHE A 141 -8.88 -2.03 1.95
C PHE A 141 -8.24 -3.34 2.38
N VAL A 142 -8.98 -4.12 3.16
CA VAL A 142 -8.62 -5.51 3.46
C VAL A 142 -9.23 -6.40 2.38
N LYS A 143 -8.50 -7.41 1.91
CA LYS A 143 -9.00 -8.34 0.90
C LYS A 143 -10.35 -8.94 1.31
N GLY A 144 -11.30 -8.90 0.37
CA GLY A 144 -12.69 -9.30 0.57
C GLY A 144 -13.63 -8.19 1.04
N GLU A 145 -13.12 -7.04 1.48
CA GLU A 145 -13.94 -5.87 1.83
C GLU A 145 -14.12 -4.95 0.61
N CYS A 146 -15.36 -4.48 0.38
CA CYS A 146 -15.65 -3.54 -0.70
C CYS A 146 -15.56 -2.07 -0.28
N THR A 147 -15.45 -1.80 1.01
CA THR A 147 -15.30 -0.47 1.60
C THR A 147 -13.94 -0.34 2.28
N PRO A 148 -13.39 0.89 2.37
CA PRO A 148 -12.12 1.12 3.03
C PRO A 148 -12.25 0.87 4.54
N ARG A 149 -11.28 0.14 5.10
CA ARG A 149 -11.06 0.01 6.53
C ARG A 149 -10.47 1.28 7.14
N LEU A 150 -9.58 1.93 6.39
CA LEU A 150 -9.03 3.25 6.71
C LEU A 150 -9.42 4.21 5.60
N TYR A 151 -10.03 5.33 5.99
CA TYR A 151 -10.33 6.44 5.10
C TYR A 151 -9.80 7.73 5.72
N ARG A 152 -8.87 8.39 5.02
CA ARG A 152 -8.38 9.71 5.33
C ARG A 152 -8.67 10.65 4.17
N SER A 153 -9.31 11.78 4.44
CA SER A 153 -9.53 12.86 3.47
C SER A 153 -8.65 14.04 3.81
N TYR A 154 -7.93 14.57 2.81
CA TYR A 154 -7.11 15.78 2.92
C TYR A 154 -7.87 17.04 2.53
N VAL A 155 -9.08 16.90 1.97
CA VAL A 155 -9.89 18.02 1.48
C VAL A 155 -10.25 18.96 2.62
N GLY A 156 -9.86 20.23 2.48
CA GLY A 156 -10.14 21.28 3.46
C GLY A 156 -9.26 21.22 4.72
N LYS A 157 -8.22 20.38 4.74
CA LYS A 157 -7.29 20.23 5.87
C LYS A 157 -5.91 20.74 5.47
N THR A 158 -5.25 21.47 6.36
CA THR A 158 -3.97 22.15 6.06
C THR A 158 -2.94 22.04 7.18
N GLY A 159 -3.37 21.70 8.39
CA GLY A 159 -2.51 21.61 9.56
C GLY A 159 -2.04 20.18 9.80
N ALA A 160 -0.77 20.01 10.18
CA ALA A 160 -0.21 18.71 10.54
C ALA A 160 -0.92 18.01 11.72
N SER A 161 -1.68 18.78 12.51
CA SER A 161 -2.49 18.30 13.64
C SER A 161 -3.96 18.05 13.29
N ASP A 162 -4.38 18.27 12.05
CA ASP A 162 -5.78 18.06 11.66
C ASP A 162 -6.13 16.57 11.73
N ASP A 163 -7.36 16.26 12.13
CA ASP A 163 -7.85 14.88 12.03
C ASP A 163 -8.26 14.60 10.60
N TYR A 164 -7.44 13.82 9.91
CA TYR A 164 -7.68 13.42 8.53
C TYR A 164 -8.71 12.30 8.41
N SER A 165 -9.04 11.62 9.51
CA SER A 165 -9.88 10.42 9.52
C SER A 165 -11.31 10.76 9.12
N GLU A 166 -11.90 9.92 8.29
CA GLU A 166 -13.29 9.98 7.90
C GLU A 166 -13.93 8.60 8.16
N PRO A 167 -15.19 8.54 8.61
CA PRO A 167 -15.89 7.27 8.78
C PRO A 167 -16.18 6.64 7.40
N PRO A 168 -16.08 5.31 7.27
CA PRO A 168 -16.57 4.63 6.08
C PRO A 168 -18.09 4.85 5.94
N ILE A 169 -18.56 4.99 4.71
CA ILE A 169 -19.97 5.23 4.44
C ILE A 169 -20.72 3.90 4.29
N PRO A 170 -22.03 3.84 4.57
CA PRO A 170 -22.83 2.66 4.29
C PRO A 170 -22.85 2.36 2.79
N VAL A 171 -22.44 1.15 2.43
CA VAL A 171 -22.46 0.65 1.06
C VAL A 171 -23.16 -0.71 1.06
N PHE A 172 -24.09 -0.87 0.13
CA PHE A 172 -24.78 -2.14 -0.11
C PHE A 172 -24.50 -2.60 -1.53
N VAL A 173 -24.22 -3.89 -1.70
CA VAL A 173 -24.20 -4.51 -3.03
C VAL A 173 -25.62 -4.97 -3.32
N HIS A 174 -26.34 -4.24 -4.18
CA HIS A 174 -27.74 -4.51 -4.49
C HIS A 174 -27.87 -5.64 -5.51
N ASP A 175 -27.06 -5.58 -6.58
CA ASP A 175 -27.06 -6.57 -7.64
C ASP A 175 -25.64 -7.11 -7.85
N TYR A 176 -25.54 -8.43 -7.97
CA TYR A 176 -24.31 -9.13 -8.28
C TYR A 176 -24.60 -10.28 -9.25
N GLU A 177 -24.01 -10.19 -10.43
CA GLU A 177 -24.07 -11.23 -11.45
C GLU A 177 -22.65 -11.60 -11.84
N LYS A 178 -22.31 -12.89 -11.77
CA LYS A 178 -21.02 -13.42 -12.22
C LYS A 178 -21.26 -14.65 -13.08
N THR A 179 -20.75 -14.57 -14.30
CA THR A 179 -20.70 -15.64 -15.29
C THR A 179 -19.27 -15.78 -15.80
N ASP A 180 -19.02 -16.72 -16.71
CA ASP A 180 -17.68 -16.91 -17.28
C ASP A 180 -17.21 -15.75 -18.18
N SER A 181 -18.16 -14.94 -18.67
CA SER A 181 -17.92 -13.85 -19.63
C SER A 181 -18.23 -12.46 -19.09
N LEU A 182 -19.01 -12.34 -18.01
CA LEU A 182 -19.51 -11.08 -17.47
C LEU A 182 -19.50 -11.12 -15.93
N ILE A 183 -19.00 -10.04 -15.33
CA ILE A 183 -19.23 -9.70 -13.92
C ILE A 183 -19.91 -8.34 -13.87
N ARG A 184 -21.07 -8.24 -13.23
CA ARG A 184 -21.80 -6.99 -13.01
C ARG A 184 -22.03 -6.80 -11.51
N LEU A 185 -21.63 -5.63 -11.01
CA LEU A 185 -21.84 -5.21 -9.62
C LEU A 185 -22.56 -3.87 -9.58
N THR A 186 -23.62 -3.78 -8.77
CA THR A 186 -24.29 -2.51 -8.45
C THR A 186 -24.11 -2.19 -6.97
N TYR A 187 -23.35 -1.14 -6.68
CA TYR A 187 -23.21 -0.57 -5.35
C TYR A 187 -24.27 0.50 -5.13
N GLU A 188 -24.90 0.48 -3.96
CA GLU A 188 -25.74 1.56 -3.45
C GLU A 188 -25.02 2.24 -2.28
N LEU A 189 -24.67 3.50 -2.46
CA LEU A 189 -23.99 4.34 -1.49
C LEU A 189 -25.04 5.17 -0.75
N GLY A 190 -24.98 5.16 0.58
CA GLY A 190 -25.82 5.99 1.43
C GLY A 190 -25.46 7.48 1.39
N HIS A 191 -26.15 8.28 2.21
CA HIS A 191 -25.77 9.67 2.43
C HIS A 191 -24.37 9.75 3.03
N ALA A 192 -23.57 10.67 2.49
CA ALA A 192 -22.20 10.87 2.90
C ALA A 192 -21.84 12.36 2.91
N ARG A 193 -20.68 12.73 3.45
CA ARG A 193 -20.13 14.06 3.19
C ARG A 193 -19.56 14.09 1.77
N PRO A 194 -19.68 15.22 1.05
CA PRO A 194 -18.99 15.38 -0.22
C PRO A 194 -17.49 15.23 -0.03
N GLY A 195 -16.83 14.46 -0.91
CA GLY A 195 -15.41 14.14 -0.72
C GLY A 195 -14.92 12.95 -1.55
N PRO A 196 -13.60 12.74 -1.56
CA PRO A 196 -12.99 11.63 -2.26
C PRO A 196 -13.33 10.29 -1.59
N TYR A 197 -13.70 9.27 -2.35
CA TYR A 197 -13.96 7.94 -1.83
C TYR A 197 -13.53 6.85 -2.81
N GLY A 198 -13.57 5.60 -2.35
CA GLY A 198 -13.29 4.46 -3.19
C GLY A 198 -14.04 3.20 -2.78
N LEU A 199 -14.20 2.30 -3.75
CA LEU A 199 -14.77 0.98 -3.57
C LEU A 199 -13.82 -0.07 -4.14
N ALA A 200 -13.88 -1.27 -3.59
CA ALA A 200 -13.09 -2.40 -4.05
C ALA A 200 -14.00 -3.59 -4.42
N TYR A 201 -13.59 -4.34 -5.42
CA TYR A 201 -14.12 -5.67 -5.71
C TYR A 201 -12.96 -6.64 -5.89
N TRP A 202 -12.96 -7.70 -5.09
CA TRP A 202 -11.90 -8.70 -5.03
C TRP A 202 -12.42 -10.00 -5.65
N ASP A 203 -11.69 -10.54 -6.63
CA ASP A 203 -11.96 -11.84 -7.25
C ASP A 203 -10.75 -12.26 -8.09
N GLU A 204 -10.81 -13.41 -8.76
CA GLU A 204 -9.85 -13.71 -9.82
C GLU A 204 -10.29 -13.06 -11.13
N LEU A 205 -9.62 -11.96 -11.49
CA LEU A 205 -10.01 -11.07 -12.58
C LEU A 205 -9.06 -11.16 -13.79
N THR A 206 -8.12 -12.10 -13.81
CA THR A 206 -7.24 -12.31 -14.96
C THR A 206 -8.07 -12.60 -16.22
N GLY A 207 -7.82 -11.79 -17.25
CA GLY A 207 -8.53 -11.87 -18.53
C GLY A 207 -9.89 -11.17 -18.56
N TYR A 208 -10.25 -10.42 -17.52
CA TYR A 208 -11.37 -9.48 -17.54
C TYR A 208 -10.86 -8.04 -17.77
N ALA A 209 -11.70 -7.22 -18.42
CA ALA A 209 -11.51 -5.79 -18.58
C ALA A 209 -12.81 -5.05 -18.24
N VAL A 210 -12.68 -3.79 -17.81
CA VAL A 210 -13.84 -2.93 -17.54
C VAL A 210 -14.57 -2.63 -18.85
N SER A 211 -15.79 -3.14 -18.99
CA SER A 211 -16.63 -2.95 -20.18
C SER A 211 -17.63 -1.80 -20.01
N ALA A 212 -18.09 -1.55 -18.78
CA ALA A 212 -18.94 -0.41 -18.47
C ALA A 212 -18.66 0.13 -17.07
N CYS A 213 -18.58 1.46 -16.93
CA CYS A 213 -18.43 2.16 -15.66
C CYS A 213 -19.09 3.56 -15.78
N PRO A 214 -19.63 4.14 -14.70
CA PRO A 214 -20.14 5.50 -14.75
C PRO A 214 -19.03 6.50 -15.12
N LYS A 215 -19.37 7.54 -15.88
CA LYS A 215 -18.37 8.47 -16.46
C LYS A 215 -17.55 9.26 -15.44
N ASP A 216 -18.06 9.38 -14.24
CA ASP A 216 -17.50 10.11 -13.09
C ASP A 216 -16.95 9.15 -12.02
N THR A 217 -16.72 7.90 -12.40
CA THR A 217 -16.02 6.90 -11.61
C THR A 217 -14.81 6.43 -12.41
N GLU A 218 -13.63 6.49 -11.81
CA GLU A 218 -12.42 5.94 -12.40
C GLU A 218 -12.26 4.49 -11.95
N ALA A 219 -12.06 3.58 -12.90
CA ALA A 219 -11.94 2.14 -12.63
C ALA A 219 -10.55 1.65 -12.98
N HIS A 220 -9.90 0.97 -12.03
CA HIS A 220 -8.54 0.46 -12.18
C HIS A 220 -8.48 -1.02 -11.80
N MET A 221 -7.95 -1.84 -12.71
CA MET A 221 -7.68 -3.25 -12.48
C MET A 221 -6.27 -3.39 -11.90
N ILE A 222 -6.15 -4.01 -10.74
CA ILE A 222 -4.92 -4.10 -9.96
C ILE A 222 -4.56 -5.58 -9.78
N GLY A 223 -3.37 -5.97 -10.26
CA GLY A 223 -2.79 -7.29 -10.01
C GLY A 223 -3.58 -8.48 -10.55
N GLY A 224 -4.59 -8.27 -11.41
CA GLY A 224 -5.48 -9.32 -11.87
C GLY A 224 -6.43 -9.86 -10.81
N GLU A 225 -6.48 -9.26 -9.61
CA GLU A 225 -7.29 -9.77 -8.48
C GLU A 225 -8.18 -8.71 -7.80
N LEU A 226 -8.05 -7.45 -8.21
CA LEU A 226 -8.79 -6.34 -7.63
C LEU A 226 -9.26 -5.38 -8.72
N LEU A 227 -10.52 -4.97 -8.63
CA LEU A 227 -11.06 -3.79 -9.26
C LEU A 227 -11.20 -2.69 -8.20
N PHE A 228 -10.50 -1.58 -8.38
CA PHE A 228 -10.65 -0.39 -7.58
C PHE A 228 -11.46 0.66 -8.33
N LEU A 229 -12.46 1.24 -7.66
CA LEU A 229 -13.27 2.34 -8.17
C LEU A 229 -12.96 3.59 -7.35
N ARG A 230 -12.45 4.64 -7.99
CA ARG A 230 -12.25 5.95 -7.39
C ARG A 230 -13.41 6.86 -7.77
N LEU A 231 -14.01 7.51 -6.79
CA LEU A 231 -15.19 8.36 -7.01
C LEU A 231 -15.16 9.63 -6.16
N GLN A 232 -15.88 10.65 -6.62
CA GLN A 232 -16.16 11.85 -5.83
C GLN A 232 -17.60 11.80 -5.32
N LEU A 233 -17.76 11.85 -4.00
CA LEU A 233 -19.06 11.95 -3.35
C LEU A 233 -19.58 13.39 -3.46
N ASP A 234 -20.87 13.54 -3.76
CA ASP A 234 -21.59 14.83 -3.83
C ASP A 234 -22.52 15.04 -2.62
N GLY A 235 -22.57 14.05 -1.72
CA GLY A 235 -23.37 14.02 -0.51
C GLY A 235 -24.75 13.38 -0.63
N ARG A 236 -25.15 12.96 -1.84
CA ARG A 236 -26.44 12.31 -2.10
C ARG A 236 -26.27 10.79 -2.21
N PRO A 237 -27.32 9.99 -1.89
CA PRO A 237 -27.32 8.57 -2.18
C PRO A 237 -27.16 8.33 -3.67
N ARG A 238 -26.41 7.30 -4.02
CA ARG A 238 -26.05 7.05 -5.41
C ARG A 238 -25.91 5.56 -5.69
N ARG A 239 -26.26 5.16 -6.90
CA ARG A 239 -25.97 3.83 -7.43
C ARG A 239 -24.81 3.88 -8.43
N ILE A 240 -23.88 2.96 -8.26
CA ILE A 240 -22.71 2.77 -9.13
C ILE A 240 -22.79 1.35 -9.68
N THR A 241 -23.01 1.22 -10.99
CA THR A 241 -22.99 -0.08 -11.66
C THR A 241 -21.73 -0.18 -12.51
N VAL A 242 -20.94 -1.23 -12.27
CA VAL A 242 -19.75 -1.55 -13.06
C VAL A 242 -19.90 -2.93 -13.69
N GLU A 243 -19.41 -3.07 -14.92
CA GLU A 243 -19.36 -4.33 -15.64
C GLU A 243 -17.92 -4.63 -16.07
N LEU A 244 -17.53 -5.88 -15.87
CA LEU A 244 -16.30 -6.46 -16.38
C LEU A 244 -16.67 -7.54 -17.40
N ALA A 245 -16.05 -7.51 -18.57
CA ALA A 245 -16.21 -8.54 -19.59
C ALA A 245 -14.87 -9.22 -19.88
N ARG A 246 -14.91 -10.46 -20.36
CA ARG A 246 -13.69 -11.13 -20.85
C ARG A 246 -13.09 -10.33 -22.01
N ALA A 247 -11.79 -10.04 -21.91
CA ALA A 247 -11.00 -9.34 -22.90
C ALA A 247 -10.52 -10.27 -24.03
#